data_AF-A0A0W8I654-F1
#
_entry.id   AF-A0A0W8I654-F1
#
_cell.length_a   1.000
_cell.length_b   1.000
_cell.length_c   1.000
_cell.angle_alpha   90.00
_cell.angle_beta   90.00
_cell.angle_gamma   90.00
#
_symmetry.space_group_name_H-M   'P 1'
#
loop_
_entity.id
_entity.type
_entity.pdbx_description
1 polymer ?
#
loop_
_entity_poly.entity_id
_entity_poly.type
_entity_poly.pdbx_seq_one_letter_code
_entity_poly.pdbx_strand_id
1 'polypeptide(L)'
;MGGLREHWVNLRTASPSHLRVRLVALAGSVVFALCLVAAGGGGPTVWVGTVVLGALVVAQPAGVMPALFLVWAIAAWWAAVPGPWHWALLPAAWSLLLVHASAALAASVPPQATVPRSVLVRYAARVGVVAAAVTLVWGLAALAAAGGSGTAGVGPVPSIIGLAVLAAALLGYVRLRRRHTAPDAP
;
A
#
# COMPACT_ATOMS: atom_id res chain seq x y z
N MET A 1 -29.95 -8.66 9.44
CA MET A 1 -29.20 -7.89 10.46
C MET A 1 -28.05 -8.67 11.15
N GLY A 2 -27.82 -9.96 10.85
CA GLY A 2 -26.73 -10.73 11.50
C GLY A 2 -25.30 -10.28 11.15
N GLY A 3 -25.07 -9.91 9.89
CA GLY A 3 -23.72 -9.62 9.38
C GLY A 3 -22.99 -8.50 10.13
N LEU A 4 -23.61 -7.33 10.36
CA LEU A 4 -22.91 -6.21 11.03
C LEU A 4 -22.46 -6.56 12.45
N ARG A 5 -23.28 -7.32 13.18
CA ARG A 5 -22.96 -7.77 14.54
C ARG A 5 -21.77 -8.74 14.53
N GLU A 6 -21.70 -9.64 13.56
CA GLU A 6 -20.58 -10.57 13.40
C GLU A 6 -19.27 -9.85 13.09
N HIS A 7 -19.29 -8.85 12.21
CA HIS A 7 -18.09 -8.04 11.93
C HIS A 7 -17.60 -7.30 13.17
N TRP A 8 -18.52 -6.77 13.97
CA TRP A 8 -18.18 -6.11 15.23
C TRP A 8 -17.57 -7.07 16.26
N VAL A 9 -18.15 -8.27 16.41
CA VAL A 9 -17.61 -9.31 17.30
C VAL A 9 -16.22 -9.77 16.82
N ASN A 10 -16.05 -9.94 15.51
CA ASN A 10 -14.76 -10.29 14.91
C ASN A 10 -13.68 -9.22 15.16
N LEU A 11 -14.04 -7.94 15.16
CA LEU A 11 -13.12 -6.85 15.50
C LEU A 11 -12.75 -6.86 16.99
N ARG A 12 -13.74 -7.06 17.89
CA ARG A 12 -13.50 -7.10 19.34
C ARG A 12 -12.68 -8.31 19.80
N THR A 13 -12.84 -9.44 19.10
CA THR A 13 -12.15 -10.71 19.44
C THR A 13 -10.86 -10.92 18.67
N ALA A 14 -10.48 -9.97 17.80
CA ALA A 14 -9.26 -10.08 17.01
C ALA A 14 -8.01 -10.02 17.88
N SER A 15 -7.03 -10.87 17.58
CA SER A 15 -5.73 -10.81 18.25
C SER A 15 -5.04 -9.46 17.98
N PRO A 16 -4.21 -8.94 18.90
CA PRO A 16 -3.50 -7.68 18.69
C PRO A 16 -2.65 -7.67 17.42
N SER A 17 -2.09 -8.83 17.04
CA SER A 17 -1.33 -8.99 15.80
C SER A 17 -2.20 -8.80 14.55
N HIS A 18 -3.44 -9.32 14.58
CA HIS A 18 -4.40 -9.18 13.48
C HIS A 18 -4.87 -7.72 13.36
N LEU A 19 -5.14 -7.06 14.49
CA LEU A 19 -5.50 -5.64 14.52
C LEU A 19 -4.39 -4.75 13.94
N ARG A 20 -3.12 -5.02 14.25
CA ARG A 20 -1.98 -4.28 13.65
C ARG A 20 -1.96 -4.39 12.13
N VAL A 21 -2.17 -5.59 11.57
CA VAL A 21 -2.24 -5.78 10.11
C VAL A 21 -3.38 -4.95 9.51
N ARG A 22 -4.56 -4.96 10.14
CA ARG A 22 -5.69 -4.14 9.69
C ARG A 22 -5.38 -2.64 9.78
N LEU A 23 -4.74 -2.18 10.85
CA LEU A 23 -4.33 -0.78 10.99
C LEU A 23 -3.34 -0.34 9.91
N VAL A 24 -2.47 -1.24 9.41
CA VAL A 24 -1.61 -0.95 8.25
C VAL A 24 -2.45 -0.69 6.99
N ALA A 25 -3.56 -1.42 6.78
CA ALA A 25 -4.48 -1.14 5.68
C ALA A 25 -5.10 0.27 5.83
N LEU A 26 -5.57 0.62 7.02
CA LEU A 26 -6.12 1.95 7.28
C LEU A 26 -5.07 3.05 7.04
N ALA A 27 -3.85 2.86 7.54
CA ALA A 27 -2.74 3.78 7.32
C ALA A 27 -2.44 3.94 5.81
N GLY A 28 -2.45 2.85 5.04
CA GLY A 28 -2.32 2.91 3.58
C GLY A 28 -3.42 3.76 2.93
N SER A 29 -4.68 3.62 3.37
CA SER A 29 -5.77 4.44 2.83
C SER A 29 -5.63 5.94 3.16
N VAL A 30 -5.12 6.27 4.35
CA VAL A 30 -4.85 7.66 4.75
C VAL A 30 -3.69 8.23 3.93
N VAL A 31 -2.60 7.46 3.75
CA VAL A 31 -1.48 7.88 2.90
C VAL A 31 -1.93 8.09 1.46
N PHE A 32 -2.81 7.25 0.92
CA PHE A 32 -3.39 7.47 -0.40
C PHE A 32 -4.15 8.80 -0.48
N ALA A 33 -5.03 9.06 0.49
CA ALA A 33 -5.79 10.31 0.55
C ALA A 33 -4.85 11.53 0.62
N LEU A 34 -3.78 11.46 1.42
CA LEU A 34 -2.78 12.52 1.50
C LEU A 34 -2.01 12.70 0.17
N CYS A 35 -1.71 11.63 -0.55
CA CYS A 35 -1.09 11.72 -1.88
C CYS A 35 -2.04 12.39 -2.88
N LEU A 36 -3.34 12.12 -2.80
CA LEU A 36 -4.35 12.76 -3.63
C LEU A 36 -4.45 14.27 -3.33
N VAL A 37 -4.49 14.64 -2.03
CA VAL A 37 -4.43 16.04 -1.58
C VAL A 37 -3.17 16.73 -2.10
N ALA A 38 -2.01 16.08 -1.95
CA ALA A 38 -0.72 16.63 -2.37
C ALA A 38 -0.61 16.78 -3.90
N ALA A 39 -1.38 16.01 -4.66
CA ALA A 39 -1.52 16.15 -6.10
C ALA A 39 -2.51 17.25 -6.53
N GLY A 40 -3.08 17.99 -5.58
CA GLY A 40 -4.15 18.95 -5.84
C GLY A 40 -5.44 18.29 -6.33
N GLY A 41 -5.58 16.97 -6.12
CA GLY A 41 -6.66 16.17 -6.63
C GLY A 41 -7.85 16.04 -5.67
N GLY A 42 -9.06 16.16 -6.23
CA GLY A 42 -10.30 15.81 -5.57
C GLY A 42 -10.80 16.93 -4.66
N GLY A 43 -11.53 16.54 -3.62
CA GLY A 43 -12.03 17.48 -2.60
C GLY A 43 -12.37 16.74 -1.32
N PRO A 44 -12.83 17.45 -0.28
CA PRO A 44 -13.07 16.89 1.05
C PRO A 44 -13.90 15.60 1.04
N THR A 45 -14.94 15.55 0.21
CA THR A 45 -15.80 14.36 0.06
C THR A 45 -15.03 13.14 -0.45
N VAL A 46 -14.13 13.31 -1.42
CA VAL A 46 -13.32 12.21 -1.98
C VAL A 46 -12.30 11.73 -0.96
N TRP A 47 -11.68 12.66 -0.22
CA TRP A 47 -10.69 12.33 0.80
C TRP A 47 -11.32 11.56 1.96
N VAL A 48 -12.45 12.05 2.48
CA VAL A 48 -13.22 11.37 3.53
C VAL A 48 -13.74 10.03 3.03
N GLY A 49 -14.31 9.97 1.83
CA GLY A 49 -14.80 8.73 1.23
C GLY A 49 -13.70 7.66 1.10
N THR A 50 -12.49 8.07 0.74
CA THR A 50 -11.31 7.19 0.69
C THR A 50 -10.97 6.60 2.06
N VAL A 51 -10.92 7.44 3.11
CA VAL A 51 -10.62 6.97 4.47
C VAL A 51 -11.73 6.07 5.01
N VAL A 52 -12.99 6.41 4.74
CA VAL A 52 -14.16 5.59 5.12
C VAL A 52 -14.10 4.22 4.43
N LEU A 53 -13.83 4.16 3.13
CA LEU A 53 -13.65 2.89 2.42
C LEU A 53 -12.45 2.09 2.99
N GLY A 54 -11.35 2.76 3.34
CA GLY A 54 -10.23 2.13 4.05
C GLY A 54 -10.62 1.54 5.40
N ALA A 55 -11.46 2.22 6.18
CA ALA A 55 -12.01 1.69 7.43
C ALA A 55 -12.95 0.49 7.18
N LEU A 56 -13.70 0.50 6.08
CA LEU A 56 -14.52 -0.66 5.68
C LEU A 56 -13.67 -1.87 5.27
N VAL A 57 -12.49 -1.65 4.66
CA VAL A 57 -11.50 -2.71 4.42
C VAL A 57 -11.02 -3.33 5.74
N VAL A 58 -10.83 -2.52 6.79
CA VAL A 58 -10.50 -3.02 8.13
C VAL A 58 -11.63 -3.88 8.71
N ALA A 59 -12.88 -3.47 8.52
CA ALA A 59 -14.04 -4.24 8.99
C ALA A 59 -14.24 -5.54 8.22
N GLN A 60 -14.02 -5.53 6.89
CA GLN A 60 -14.33 -6.63 5.98
C GLN A 60 -13.17 -7.00 5.05
N PRO A 61 -12.02 -7.45 5.59
CA PRO A 61 -10.82 -7.71 4.78
C PRO A 61 -10.99 -8.88 3.78
N ALA A 62 -11.89 -9.83 4.06
CA ALA A 62 -12.17 -10.97 3.19
C ALA A 62 -13.38 -10.74 2.24
N GLY A 63 -14.03 -9.57 2.32
CA GLY A 63 -15.22 -9.26 1.54
C GLY A 63 -14.91 -8.54 0.23
N VAL A 64 -15.91 -7.85 -0.32
CA VAL A 64 -15.80 -7.04 -1.54
C VAL A 64 -15.14 -5.68 -1.31
N MET A 65 -15.01 -5.23 -0.04
CA MET A 65 -14.50 -3.91 0.32
C MET A 65 -13.09 -3.60 -0.20
N PRO A 66 -12.09 -4.50 -0.15
CA PRO A 66 -10.77 -4.23 -0.70
C PRO A 66 -10.80 -3.96 -2.21
N ALA A 67 -11.64 -4.69 -2.96
CA ALA A 67 -11.81 -4.49 -4.38
C ALA A 67 -12.50 -3.15 -4.69
N LEU A 68 -13.59 -2.83 -3.97
CA LEU A 68 -14.28 -1.54 -4.09
C LEU A 68 -13.34 -0.37 -3.77
N PHE A 69 -12.54 -0.48 -2.70
CA PHE A 69 -11.55 0.53 -2.35
C PHE A 69 -10.53 0.74 -3.47
N LEU A 70 -10.00 -0.34 -4.05
CA LEU A 70 -9.03 -0.24 -5.15
C LEU A 70 -9.63 0.41 -6.40
N VAL A 71 -10.83 -0.01 -6.81
CA VAL A 71 -11.53 0.58 -7.96
C VAL A 71 -11.82 2.06 -7.71
N TRP A 72 -12.34 2.40 -6.52
CA TRP A 72 -12.55 3.78 -6.11
C TRP A 72 -11.27 4.60 -6.15
N ALA A 73 -10.18 4.10 -5.57
CA ALA A 73 -8.93 4.84 -5.49
C ALA A 73 -8.32 5.10 -6.87
N ILE A 74 -8.35 4.11 -7.76
CA ILE A 74 -7.90 4.26 -9.15
C ILE A 74 -8.77 5.29 -9.88
N ALA A 75 -10.09 5.18 -9.78
CA ALA A 75 -11.02 6.11 -10.41
C ALA A 75 -10.88 7.54 -9.85
N ALA A 76 -10.75 7.68 -8.54
CA ALA A 76 -10.54 8.95 -7.87
C ALA A 76 -9.24 9.60 -8.32
N TRP A 77 -8.13 8.85 -8.41
CA TRP A 77 -6.87 9.36 -8.93
C TRP A 77 -7.01 9.88 -10.36
N TRP A 78 -7.56 9.05 -11.25
CA TRP A 78 -7.72 9.37 -12.66
C TRP A 78 -8.65 10.56 -12.92
N ALA A 79 -9.73 10.69 -12.14
CA ALA A 79 -10.67 11.79 -12.28
C ALA A 79 -10.12 13.11 -11.71
N ALA A 80 -9.24 13.03 -10.71
CA ALA A 80 -8.85 14.17 -9.90
C ALA A 80 -7.47 14.75 -10.24
N VAL A 81 -6.54 13.93 -10.71
CA VAL A 81 -5.14 14.32 -10.91
C VAL A 81 -4.90 14.55 -12.40
N PRO A 82 -4.52 15.77 -12.82
CA PRO A 82 -4.32 16.07 -14.23
C PRO A 82 -3.06 15.40 -14.77
N GLY A 83 -3.20 14.79 -15.95
CA GLY A 83 -2.10 14.18 -16.69
C GLY A 83 -1.69 12.79 -16.19
N PRO A 84 -0.93 12.05 -17.01
CA PRO A 84 -0.52 10.68 -16.69
C PRO A 84 0.62 10.62 -15.66
N TRP A 85 1.25 11.76 -15.34
CA TRP A 85 2.43 11.82 -14.50
C TRP A 85 2.26 12.79 -13.34
N HIS A 86 2.48 12.30 -12.12
CA HIS A 86 2.56 13.13 -10.93
C HIS A 86 3.55 12.51 -9.94
N TRP A 87 4.35 13.32 -9.26
CA TRP A 87 5.36 12.83 -8.32
C TRP A 87 4.77 12.02 -7.16
N ALA A 88 3.54 12.34 -6.75
CA ALA A 88 2.80 11.63 -5.71
C ALA A 88 2.17 10.30 -6.17
N LEU A 89 2.24 9.96 -7.47
CA LEU A 89 1.67 8.72 -8.00
C LEU A 89 2.35 7.48 -7.41
N LEU A 90 3.69 7.50 -7.28
CA LEU A 90 4.45 6.38 -6.74
C LEU A 90 4.09 6.06 -5.27
N PRO A 91 4.12 7.03 -4.32
CA PRO A 91 3.68 6.75 -2.96
C PRO A 91 2.19 6.40 -2.89
N ALA A 92 1.34 6.94 -3.76
CA ALA A 92 -0.06 6.53 -3.86
C ALA A 92 -0.17 5.05 -4.26
N ALA A 93 0.57 4.59 -5.27
CA ALA A 93 0.59 3.19 -5.70
C ALA A 93 1.08 2.25 -4.59
N TRP A 94 2.14 2.62 -3.86
CA TRP A 94 2.60 1.83 -2.72
C TRP A 94 1.55 1.74 -1.60
N SER A 95 0.82 2.82 -1.36
CA SER A 95 -0.24 2.83 -0.36
C SER A 95 -1.40 1.90 -0.73
N LEU A 96 -1.79 1.82 -2.01
CA LEU A 96 -2.76 0.85 -2.52
C LEU A 96 -2.26 -0.58 -2.38
N LEU A 97 -0.98 -0.83 -2.68
CA LEU A 97 -0.35 -2.13 -2.47
C LEU A 97 -0.39 -2.53 -0.99
N LEU A 98 -0.12 -1.60 -0.07
CA LEU A 98 -0.20 -1.85 1.37
C LEU A 98 -1.63 -2.18 1.83
N VAL A 99 -2.64 -1.46 1.35
CA VAL A 99 -4.06 -1.76 1.65
C VAL A 99 -4.41 -3.16 1.17
N HIS A 100 -4.15 -3.46 -0.10
CA HIS A 100 -4.46 -4.75 -0.70
C HIS A 100 -3.73 -5.89 0.00
N ALA A 101 -2.42 -5.74 0.21
CA ALA A 101 -1.62 -6.76 0.84
C ALA A 101 -2.07 -7.02 2.28
N SER A 102 -2.33 -5.97 3.06
CA SER A 102 -2.80 -6.12 4.43
C SER A 102 -4.18 -6.76 4.51
N ALA A 103 -5.09 -6.40 3.60
CA ALA A 103 -6.41 -7.03 3.51
C ALA A 103 -6.31 -8.52 3.16
N ALA A 104 -5.51 -8.88 2.16
CA ALA A 104 -5.29 -10.28 1.77
C ALA A 104 -4.64 -11.10 2.90
N LEU A 105 -3.67 -10.53 3.63
CA LEU A 105 -3.08 -11.18 4.79
C LEU A 105 -4.11 -11.36 5.92
N ALA A 106 -4.89 -10.32 6.22
CA ALA A 106 -5.93 -10.39 7.24
C ALA A 106 -7.06 -11.38 6.87
N ALA A 107 -7.34 -11.57 5.58
CA ALA A 107 -8.29 -12.56 5.08
C ALA A 107 -7.76 -14.00 5.16
N SER A 108 -6.43 -14.19 5.08
CA SER A 108 -5.80 -15.51 5.09
C SER A 108 -5.69 -16.18 6.47
N VAL A 109 -5.94 -15.43 7.55
CA VAL A 109 -5.78 -15.90 8.93
C VAL A 109 -7.05 -15.60 9.73
N PRO A 110 -7.59 -16.57 10.50
CA PRO A 110 -8.71 -16.32 11.40
C PRO A 110 -8.44 -15.14 12.35
N PRO A 111 -9.41 -14.27 12.65
CA PRO A 111 -9.18 -13.07 13.49
C PRO A 111 -8.61 -13.39 14.87
N GLN A 112 -8.98 -14.53 15.46
CA GLN A 112 -8.57 -14.96 16.80
C GLN A 112 -7.15 -15.53 16.81
N ALA A 113 -6.62 -15.96 15.67
CA ALA A 113 -5.27 -16.52 15.59
C ALA A 113 -4.22 -15.41 15.61
N THR A 114 -3.11 -15.67 16.29
CA THR A 114 -1.93 -14.81 16.22
C THR A 114 -1.22 -15.04 14.89
N VAL A 115 -0.83 -13.96 14.21
CA VAL A 115 -0.10 -14.06 12.94
C VAL A 115 1.37 -14.38 13.24
N PRO A 116 1.90 -15.54 12.80
CA PRO A 116 3.29 -15.88 13.07
C PRO A 116 4.24 -14.86 12.44
N ARG A 117 5.30 -14.48 13.16
CA ARG A 117 6.30 -13.49 12.68
C ARG A 117 6.93 -13.91 11.35
N SER A 118 7.17 -15.21 11.15
CA SER A 118 7.72 -15.75 9.90
C SER A 118 6.81 -15.49 8.70
N VAL A 119 5.49 -15.59 8.88
CA VAL A 119 4.50 -15.25 7.85
C VAL A 119 4.54 -13.76 7.55
N LEU A 120 4.54 -12.91 8.59
CA LEU A 120 4.66 -11.45 8.42
C LEU A 120 5.92 -11.06 7.64
N VAL A 121 7.08 -11.64 7.99
CA VAL A 121 8.35 -11.36 7.33
C VAL A 121 8.32 -11.82 5.87
N ARG A 122 7.86 -13.04 5.59
CA ARG A 122 7.75 -13.56 4.22
C ARG A 122 6.80 -12.71 3.39
N TYR A 123 5.70 -12.26 3.97
CA TYR A 123 4.71 -11.43 3.28
C TYR A 123 5.23 -10.02 3.01
N ALA A 124 5.84 -9.37 4.02
CA ALA A 124 6.49 -8.08 3.86
C ALA A 124 7.60 -8.12 2.80
N ALA A 125 8.35 -9.22 2.73
CA ALA A 125 9.35 -9.44 1.69
C ALA A 125 8.74 -9.50 0.29
N ARG A 126 7.62 -10.23 0.11
CA ARG A 126 6.91 -10.30 -1.18
C ARG A 126 6.37 -8.93 -1.60
N VAL A 127 5.74 -8.22 -0.67
CA VAL A 127 5.25 -6.84 -0.89
C VAL A 127 6.40 -5.91 -1.27
N GLY A 128 7.54 -6.02 -0.59
CA GLY A 128 8.75 -5.25 -0.89
C GLY A 128 9.30 -5.51 -2.29
N VAL A 129 9.30 -6.77 -2.75
CA VAL A 129 9.70 -7.12 -4.13
C VAL A 129 8.75 -6.52 -5.16
N VAL A 130 7.43 -6.59 -4.93
CA VAL A 130 6.44 -5.98 -5.83
C VAL A 130 6.59 -4.45 -5.86
N ALA A 131 6.73 -3.82 -4.69
CA ALA A 131 6.96 -2.38 -4.60
C ALA A 131 8.23 -1.98 -5.36
N ALA A 132 9.31 -2.73 -5.19
CA ALA A 132 10.57 -2.53 -5.88
C ALA A 132 10.42 -2.63 -7.41
N ALA A 133 9.75 -3.66 -7.91
CA ALA A 133 9.49 -3.83 -9.34
C ALA A 133 8.64 -2.67 -9.90
N VAL A 134 7.57 -2.28 -9.19
CA VAL A 134 6.72 -1.14 -9.57
C VAL A 134 7.53 0.16 -9.64
N THR A 135 8.40 0.41 -8.66
CA THR A 135 9.26 1.60 -8.65
C THR A 135 10.27 1.61 -9.78
N LEU A 136 10.85 0.45 -10.11
CA LEU A 136 11.76 0.32 -11.23
C LEU A 136 11.05 0.59 -12.56
N VAL A 137 9.89 -0.03 -12.79
CA VAL A 137 9.07 0.20 -14.00
C VAL A 137 8.67 1.67 -14.11
N TRP A 138 8.20 2.25 -13.00
CA TRP A 138 7.83 3.67 -12.93
C TRP A 138 9.01 4.59 -13.23
N GLY A 139 10.19 4.32 -12.65
CA GLY A 139 11.41 5.08 -12.90
C GLY A 139 11.89 4.99 -14.35
N LEU A 140 11.81 3.80 -14.96
CA LEU A 140 12.14 3.62 -16.38
C LEU A 140 11.15 4.37 -17.29
N ALA A 141 9.85 4.32 -16.97
CA ALA A 141 8.83 5.09 -17.69
C ALA A 141 9.08 6.60 -17.58
N ALA A 142 9.49 7.09 -16.40
CA ALA A 142 9.88 8.49 -16.19
C ALA A 142 11.03 8.90 -17.10
N LEU A 143 12.07 8.07 -17.17
CA LEU A 143 13.27 8.34 -17.99
C LEU A 143 12.93 8.33 -19.48
N ALA A 144 12.10 7.39 -19.93
CA ALA A 144 11.64 7.33 -21.31
C ALA A 144 10.81 8.57 -21.69
N ALA A 145 9.92 9.03 -20.80
CA ALA A 145 9.14 10.24 -21.02
C ALA A 145 10.02 11.50 -21.07
N ALA A 146 11.03 11.61 -20.20
CA ALA A 146 11.96 12.73 -20.19
C ALA A 146 12.84 12.81 -21.46
N GLY A 147 13.12 11.67 -22.12
CA GLY A 147 13.89 11.65 -23.37
C GLY A 147 13.09 12.00 -24.62
N GLY A 148 11.75 11.94 -24.57
CA GLY A 148 10.86 12.15 -25.72
C GLY A 148 10.37 13.59 -25.89
N SER A 149 10.37 14.39 -24.84
CA SER A 149 9.87 15.76 -24.87
C SER A 149 10.97 16.74 -24.47
N GLY A 150 11.47 17.53 -25.44
CA GLY A 150 12.37 18.67 -25.22
C GLY A 150 11.74 19.83 -24.43
N THR A 151 10.72 19.58 -23.63
CA THR A 151 10.02 20.56 -22.80
C THR A 151 10.50 20.47 -21.36
N ALA A 152 11.23 21.50 -20.96
CA ALA A 152 11.61 21.79 -19.59
C ALA A 152 10.35 21.84 -18.69
N GLY A 153 10.37 21.13 -17.55
CA GLY A 153 9.27 21.28 -16.60
C GLY A 153 9.47 20.62 -15.24
N VAL A 154 9.88 19.35 -15.19
CA VAL A 154 10.08 18.68 -13.89
C VAL A 154 11.31 17.79 -14.00
N GLY A 155 12.40 18.22 -13.37
CA GLY A 155 13.69 17.54 -13.41
C GLY A 155 13.65 16.12 -12.80
N PRO A 156 14.76 15.35 -12.93
CA PRO A 156 14.86 13.91 -12.62
C PRO A 156 14.73 13.54 -11.12
N VAL A 157 14.42 14.51 -10.27
CA VAL A 157 14.28 14.36 -8.82
C VAL A 157 13.33 13.22 -8.41
N PRO A 158 12.14 13.03 -9.04
CA PRO A 158 11.25 11.94 -8.67
C PRO A 158 11.85 10.55 -8.97
N SER A 159 12.58 10.42 -10.07
CA SER A 159 13.28 9.19 -10.47
C SER A 159 14.38 8.82 -9.49
N ILE A 160 15.14 9.83 -9.03
CA ILE A 160 16.21 9.68 -8.04
C ILE A 160 15.63 9.25 -6.69
N ILE A 161 14.51 9.84 -6.25
CA ILE A 161 13.83 9.44 -5.02
C ILE A 161 13.28 8.02 -5.13
N GLY A 162 12.67 7.66 -6.28
CA GLY A 162 12.21 6.30 -6.54
C GLY A 162 13.35 5.28 -6.45
N LEU A 163 14.47 5.54 -7.12
CA LEU A 163 15.67 4.69 -7.07
C LEU A 163 16.26 4.59 -5.65
N ALA A 164 16.29 5.69 -4.91
CA ALA A 164 16.79 5.70 -3.54
C ALA A 164 15.92 4.84 -2.60
N VAL A 165 14.59 4.92 -2.73
CA VAL A 165 13.68 4.07 -1.94
C VAL A 165 13.77 2.61 -2.37
N LEU A 166 13.89 2.34 -3.67
CA LEU A 166 14.15 0.99 -4.19
C LEU A 166 15.42 0.38 -3.60
N ALA A 167 16.51 1.14 -3.60
CA ALA A 167 17.79 0.72 -3.02
C ALA A 167 17.66 0.45 -1.51
N ALA A 168 16.97 1.32 -0.77
CA ALA A 168 16.72 1.14 0.66
C ALA A 168 15.87 -0.12 0.94
N ALA A 169 14.82 -0.35 0.15
CA ALA A 169 13.95 -1.52 0.27
C ALA A 169 14.72 -2.83 -0.02
N LEU A 170 15.56 -2.84 -1.06
CA LEU A 170 16.42 -3.99 -1.39
C LEU A 170 17.49 -4.24 -0.31
N LEU A 171 18.12 -3.19 0.21
CA LEU A 171 19.05 -3.30 1.35
C LEU A 171 18.36 -3.86 2.59
N GLY A 172 17.15 -3.39 2.88
CA GLY A 172 16.31 -3.91 3.95
C GLY A 172 16.02 -5.41 3.75
N TYR A 173 15.62 -5.80 2.54
CA TYR A 173 15.35 -7.20 2.17
C TYR A 173 16.58 -8.10 2.37
N VAL A 174 17.76 -7.69 1.87
CA VAL A 174 19.00 -8.45 2.01
C VAL A 174 19.36 -8.62 3.49
N ARG A 175 19.26 -7.56 4.29
CA ARG A 175 19.52 -7.60 5.74
C ARG A 175 18.57 -8.53 6.48
N LEU A 176 17.28 -8.49 6.12
CA LEU A 176 16.25 -9.34 6.73
C LEU A 176 16.49 -10.82 6.42
N ARG A 177 16.87 -11.13 5.17
CA ARG A 177 17.16 -12.51 4.72
C ARG A 177 18.39 -13.09 5.43
N ARG A 178 19.46 -12.29 5.58
CA ARG A 178 20.69 -12.69 6.29
C ARG A 178 20.43 -13.03 7.76
N ARG A 179 19.55 -12.29 8.44
CA ARG A 179 19.17 -12.57 9.84
C ARG A 179 18.36 -13.86 10.04
N HIS A 180 17.71 -14.38 9.00
CA HIS A 180 16.96 -15.63 9.06
C HIS A 180 17.74 -16.85 8.57
N THR A 181 18.92 -16.63 7.99
CA THR A 181 19.81 -17.69 7.49
C THR A 181 21.07 -17.85 8.33
N ALA A 182 21.17 -17.14 9.46
CA ALA A 182 22.14 -17.49 10.49
C ALA A 182 21.52 -18.61 11.35
N PRO A 183 21.86 -19.89 11.11
CA PRO A 183 21.58 -20.94 12.09
C PRO A 183 22.30 -20.58 13.38
N ASP A 184 21.69 -20.91 14.52
CA ASP A 184 22.34 -20.86 15.81
C ASP A 184 23.64 -21.68 15.71
N ALA A 185 24.76 -20.96 15.65
CA ALA A 185 26.08 -21.58 15.70
C ALA A 185 26.30 -22.01 17.16
N PRO A 186 26.71 -23.28 17.39
CA PRO A 186 26.96 -23.81 18.72
C PRO A 186 28.11 -23.09 19.46
#